data_AF-A0A534W869-F1
#
_entry.id   AF-A0A534W869-F1
#
_cell.length_a   1.000
_cell.length_b   1.000
_cell.length_c   1.000
_cell.angle_alpha   90.00
_cell.angle_beta   90.00
_cell.angle_gamma   90.00
#
_symmetry.space_group_name_H-M   'P 1'
#
loop_
_entity.id
_entity.type
_entity.pdbx_description
1 polymer ?
#
loop_
_entity_poly.entity_id
_entity_poly.type
_entity_poly.pdbx_seq_one_letter_code
_entity_poly.pdbx_strand_id
1 'polypeptide(L)'
;MATNPVVWWRERSLNERVVAAVLGGAALLLAELRFEHREVLGETWHAWLPLGYAALLLLGGGAALLRWQRGGRRILAALFALGIVIGALGIWFHSGGHPLTHVLQMLSAWHLPPGQNGGIKVGTQPPTFAPAAFWGLGSIGLIACFTRTAAARIADGL
;
A
#
# COMPACT_ATOMS: atom_id res chain seq x y z
N MET A 1 25.97 5.98 21.53
CA MET A 1 24.85 6.35 22.43
C MET A 1 23.55 5.87 21.82
N ALA A 2 22.89 4.90 22.45
CA ALA A 2 21.54 4.51 22.03
C ALA A 2 20.57 5.63 22.43
N THR A 3 20.05 6.36 21.45
CA THR A 3 19.00 7.37 21.69
C THR A 3 17.75 6.66 22.18
N ASN A 4 17.14 7.14 23.26
CA ASN A 4 15.89 6.62 23.77
C ASN A 4 14.84 6.57 22.62
N PRO A 5 14.23 5.41 22.32
CA PRO A 5 13.34 5.25 21.17
C PRO A 5 12.13 6.19 21.20
N VAL A 6 11.68 6.59 22.40
CA VAL A 6 10.58 7.55 22.58
C VAL A 6 11.00 8.96 22.16
N VAL A 7 12.23 9.37 22.50
CA VAL A 7 12.79 10.67 22.12
C VAL A 7 13.05 10.70 20.62
N TRP A 8 13.64 9.63 20.08
CA TRP A 8 13.87 9.46 18.65
C TRP A 8 12.57 9.54 17.82
N TRP A 9 11.47 9.00 18.33
CA TRP A 9 10.17 9.07 17.66
C TRP A 9 9.52 10.46 17.73
N ARG A 10 9.68 11.17 18.85
CA ARG A 10 9.16 12.54 19.01
C ARG A 10 9.80 13.54 18.06
N GLU A 11 11.09 13.36 17.77
CA GLU A 11 11.86 14.28 16.91
C GLU A 11 11.57 14.12 15.41
N ARG A 12 10.88 13.04 15.00
CA ARG A 12 10.52 12.82 13.59
C ARG A 12 9.44 13.80 13.13
N SER A 13 9.50 14.19 11.86
CA SER A 13 8.44 14.98 11.23
C SER A 13 7.13 14.20 11.13
N LEU A 14 6.00 14.89 10.96
CA LEU A 14 4.71 14.24 10.71
C LEU A 14 4.79 13.30 9.51
N ASN A 15 5.45 13.71 8.42
CA ASN A 15 5.62 12.91 7.23
C ASN A 15 6.37 11.59 7.49
N GLU A 16 7.44 11.63 8.27
CA GLU A 16 8.19 10.43 8.65
C GLU A 16 7.33 9.49 9.50
N ARG A 17 6.51 10.03 10.41
CA ARG A 17 5.58 9.22 11.20
C ARG A 17 4.48 8.60 10.35
N VAL A 18 3.94 9.34 9.38
CA VAL A 18 2.96 8.80 8.41
C VAL A 18 3.59 7.68 7.60
N VAL A 19 4.80 7.88 7.06
CA VAL A 19 5.52 6.83 6.32
C VAL A 19 5.78 5.61 7.21
N ALA A 20 6.21 5.80 8.45
CA ALA A 20 6.40 4.71 9.40
C ALA A 20 5.08 3.96 9.68
N ALA A 21 3.96 4.67 9.81
CA ALA A 21 2.64 4.06 9.99
C ALA A 21 2.21 3.28 8.74
N VAL A 22 2.45 3.81 7.54
CA VAL A 22 2.19 3.11 6.27
C VAL A 22 3.05 1.84 6.15
N LEU A 23 4.33 1.89 6.56
CA LEU A 23 5.19 0.69 6.62
C LEU A 23 4.65 -0.33 7.64
N GLY A 24 4.15 0.13 8.79
CA GLY A 24 3.46 -0.74 9.75
C GLY A 24 2.22 -1.41 9.14
N GLY A 25 1.39 -0.65 8.42
CA GLY A 25 0.26 -1.20 7.66
C GLY A 25 0.68 -2.21 6.60
N ALA A 26 1.78 -1.95 5.88
CA ALA A 26 2.34 -2.89 4.91
C ALA A 26 2.84 -4.19 5.55
N ALA A 27 3.33 -4.14 6.80
CA ALA A 27 3.74 -5.34 7.53
C ALA A 27 2.55 -6.22 7.90
N LEU A 28 1.45 -5.61 8.36
CA LEU A 28 0.20 -6.32 8.61
C LEU A 28 -0.37 -6.93 7.32
N LEU A 29 -0.35 -6.14 6.24
CA LEU A 29 -0.81 -6.59 4.93
C LEU A 29 0.04 -7.77 4.43
N LEU A 30 1.35 -7.77 4.62
CA LEU A 30 2.21 -8.91 4.27
C LEU A 30 1.82 -10.19 5.03
N ALA A 31 1.51 -10.08 6.32
CA ALA A 31 1.10 -11.22 7.13
C ALA A 31 -0.25 -11.81 6.64
N GLU A 32 -1.22 -10.95 6.39
CA GLU A 32 -2.53 -11.32 5.83
C GLU A 32 -2.37 -11.98 4.45
N LEU A 33 -1.63 -11.35 3.54
CA LEU A 33 -1.39 -11.88 2.19
C LEU A 33 -0.68 -13.23 2.21
N ARG A 34 0.32 -13.40 3.07
CA ARG A 34 1.02 -14.69 3.19
C ARG A 34 0.07 -15.81 3.62
N PHE A 35 -0.89 -15.51 4.48
CA PHE A 35 -1.90 -16.47 4.91
C PHE A 35 -2.95 -16.73 3.81
N GLU A 36 -3.50 -15.68 3.21
CA GLU A 36 -4.54 -15.77 2.17
C GLU A 36 -4.02 -16.41 0.88
N HIS A 37 -2.77 -16.14 0.50
CA HIS A 37 -2.19 -16.63 -0.76
C HIS A 37 -1.54 -18.02 -0.63
N ARG A 38 -1.60 -18.66 0.55
CA ARG A 38 -0.83 -19.90 0.85
C ARG A 38 -1.05 -21.03 -0.16
N GLU A 39 -2.24 -21.12 -0.75
CA GLU A 39 -2.60 -22.14 -1.76
C GLU A 39 -2.17 -21.66 -3.17
N VAL A 40 -2.59 -20.46 -3.58
CA VAL A 40 -2.33 -19.92 -4.93
C VAL A 40 -0.87 -19.61 -5.24
N LEU A 41 0.00 -19.47 -4.24
CA LEU A 41 1.44 -19.28 -4.42
C LEU A 41 2.12 -20.48 -5.13
N GLY A 42 1.55 -21.69 -4.99
CA GLY A 42 2.01 -22.88 -5.70
C GLY A 42 1.45 -23.02 -7.11
N GLU A 43 0.44 -22.23 -7.46
CA GLU A 43 -0.34 -22.37 -8.71
C GLU A 43 0.03 -21.31 -9.75
N THR A 44 0.25 -20.07 -9.31
CA THR A 44 0.49 -18.95 -10.23
C THR A 44 1.66 -18.08 -9.77
N TRP A 45 2.51 -17.70 -10.72
CA TRP A 45 3.68 -16.88 -10.41
C TRP A 45 3.30 -15.45 -9.98
N HIS A 46 2.24 -14.88 -10.56
CA HIS A 46 1.80 -13.52 -10.26
C HIS A 46 1.35 -13.35 -8.79
N ALA A 47 0.94 -14.43 -8.12
CA ALA A 47 0.61 -14.41 -6.68
C ALA A 47 1.79 -14.01 -5.79
N TRP A 48 3.03 -14.12 -6.29
CA TRP A 48 4.25 -13.68 -5.60
C TRP A 48 4.48 -12.16 -5.67
N LEU A 49 3.90 -11.46 -6.64
CA LEU A 49 4.09 -10.00 -6.81
C LEU A 49 3.75 -9.20 -5.55
N PRO A 50 2.56 -9.35 -4.93
CA PRO A 50 2.22 -8.56 -3.74
C PRO A 50 3.11 -8.89 -2.53
N LEU A 51 3.51 -10.16 -2.34
CA LEU A 51 4.42 -10.57 -1.26
C LEU A 51 5.83 -10.02 -1.46
N GLY A 52 6.38 -10.17 -2.67
CA GLY A 52 7.71 -9.68 -3.02
C GLY A 52 7.79 -8.16 -2.92
N TYR A 53 6.76 -7.45 -3.40
CA TYR A 53 6.67 -6.01 -3.24
C TYR A 53 6.57 -5.59 -1.77
N ALA A 54 5.71 -6.21 -0.97
CA ALA A 54 5.57 -5.85 0.45
C ALA A 54 6.88 -6.09 1.22
N ALA A 55 7.58 -7.20 0.97
CA ALA A 55 8.89 -7.46 1.57
C ALA A 55 9.94 -6.41 1.14
N LEU A 56 9.99 -6.06 -0.15
CA LEU A 56 10.86 -5.00 -0.68
C LEU A 56 10.55 -3.64 -0.03
N LEU A 57 9.27 -3.30 0.10
CA LEU A 57 8.82 -2.06 0.72
C LEU A 57 9.23 -2.01 2.20
N LEU A 58 9.11 -3.10 2.95
CA LEU A 58 9.47 -3.13 4.37
C LEU A 58 10.99 -3.01 4.58
N LEU A 59 11.77 -3.82 3.86
CA LEU A 59 13.22 -3.84 4.00
C LEU A 59 13.84 -2.55 3.43
N GLY A 60 13.51 -2.24 2.17
CA GLY A 60 14.02 -1.07 1.47
C GLY A 60 13.46 0.23 2.04
N GLY A 61 12.15 0.28 2.33
CA GLY A 61 11.49 1.45 2.91
C GLY A 61 11.91 1.71 4.35
N GLY A 62 12.07 0.67 5.18
CA GLY A 62 12.62 0.80 6.52
C GLY A 62 14.03 1.40 6.51
N ALA A 63 14.93 0.85 5.69
CA ALA A 63 16.28 1.39 5.52
C ALA A 63 16.28 2.84 4.97
N ALA A 64 15.40 3.13 4.02
CA ALA A 64 15.26 4.47 3.44
C ALA A 64 14.69 5.48 4.44
N LEU A 65 13.77 5.08 5.32
CA LEU A 65 13.21 5.94 6.37
C LEU A 65 14.29 6.34 7.39
N LEU A 66 15.18 5.42 7.76
CA LEU A 66 16.33 5.74 8.61
C LEU A 66 17.28 6.75 7.96
N ARG A 67 17.25 6.84 6.63
CA ARG A 67 18.08 7.73 5.80
C ARG A 67 17.27 8.86 5.15
N TRP A 68 16.17 9.28 5.78
CA TRP A 68 15.21 10.25 5.22
C TRP A 68 15.88 11.49 4.60
N GLN A 69 16.78 12.15 5.34
CA GLN A 69 17.50 13.36 4.91
C GLN A 69 18.64 13.08 3.91
N ARG A 70 19.05 11.82 3.74
CA ARG A 70 20.16 11.40 2.87
C ARG A 70 19.66 10.72 1.59
N GLY A 71 18.58 11.25 1.02
CA GLY A 71 17.96 10.74 -0.21
C GLY A 71 16.97 9.58 -0.02
N GLY A 72 16.82 9.06 1.21
CA GLY A 72 15.85 8.00 1.50
C GLY A 72 14.41 8.35 1.14
N ARG A 73 14.05 9.64 1.25
CA ARG A 73 12.75 10.17 0.81
C ARG A 73 12.45 9.89 -0.67
N ARG A 74 13.45 9.95 -1.57
CA ARG A 74 13.26 9.64 -3.00
C ARG A 74 13.07 8.15 -3.25
N ILE A 75 13.82 7.31 -2.52
CA ILE A 75 13.69 5.85 -2.57
C ILE A 75 12.30 5.44 -2.11
N LEU A 76 11.83 5.99 -0.98
CA LEU A 76 10.47 5.76 -0.47
C LEU A 76 9.41 6.20 -1.48
N ALA A 77 9.56 7.37 -2.10
CA ALA A 77 8.64 7.82 -3.15
C ALA A 77 8.57 6.82 -4.32
N ALA A 78 9.71 6.32 -4.80
CA ALA A 78 9.75 5.31 -5.86
C ALA A 78 9.09 3.99 -5.43
N LEU A 79 9.36 3.52 -4.21
CA LEU A 79 8.73 2.31 -3.66
C LEU A 79 7.21 2.48 -3.53
N PHE A 80 6.73 3.60 -3.02
CA PHE A 80 5.30 3.87 -2.92
C PHE A 80 4.61 4.02 -4.28
N ALA A 81 5.28 4.63 -5.26
CA ALA A 81 4.78 4.67 -6.64
C ALA A 81 4.69 3.26 -7.24
N LEU A 82 5.66 2.39 -6.98
CA LEU A 82 5.59 0.97 -7.37
C LEU A 82 4.38 0.27 -6.71
N GLY A 83 4.02 0.60 -5.47
CA GLY A 83 2.81 0.08 -4.82
C GLY A 83 1.52 0.41 -5.56
N ILE A 84 1.43 1.60 -6.14
CA ILE A 84 0.30 1.98 -7.00
C ILE A 84 0.22 1.06 -8.22
N VAL A 85 1.37 0.80 -8.86
CA VAL A 85 1.46 -0.10 -10.02
C VAL A 85 1.07 -1.53 -9.63
N ILE A 86 1.57 -2.04 -8.50
CA ILE A 86 1.22 -3.38 -7.99
C ILE A 86 -0.27 -3.49 -7.68
N GLY A 87 -0.87 -2.46 -7.09
CA GLY A 87 -2.32 -2.41 -6.86
C GLY A 87 -3.12 -2.44 -8.17
N ALA A 88 -2.71 -1.66 -9.17
CA ALA A 88 -3.36 -1.64 -10.48
C ALA A 88 -3.23 -2.99 -11.21
N LEU A 89 -2.04 -3.61 -11.20
CA LEU A 89 -1.82 -4.94 -11.76
C LEU A 89 -2.63 -6.01 -11.03
N GLY A 90 -2.73 -5.93 -9.69
CA GLY A 90 -3.55 -6.85 -8.91
C GLY A 90 -5.04 -6.76 -9.30
N ILE A 91 -5.57 -5.54 -9.46
CA ILE A 91 -6.96 -5.34 -9.92
C ILE A 91 -7.14 -5.93 -11.32
N TRP A 92 -6.17 -5.76 -12.22
CA TRP A 92 -6.19 -6.37 -13.54
C TRP A 92 -6.24 -7.90 -13.47
N PHE A 93 -5.39 -8.53 -12.66
CA PHE A 93 -5.37 -9.98 -12.50
C PHE A 93 -6.62 -10.53 -11.80
N HIS A 94 -7.11 -9.87 -10.74
CA HIS A 94 -8.32 -10.27 -10.03
C HIS A 94 -9.62 -10.01 -10.81
N SER A 95 -9.56 -9.30 -11.94
CA SER A 95 -10.71 -9.10 -12.84
C SER A 95 -10.59 -9.93 -14.12
N GLY A 96 -9.61 -10.82 -14.23
CA GLY A 96 -9.34 -11.57 -15.47
C GLY A 96 -9.07 -10.66 -16.67
N GLY A 97 -8.56 -9.44 -16.45
CA GLY A 97 -8.35 -8.43 -17.50
C GLY A 97 -9.55 -7.53 -17.81
N HIS A 98 -10.62 -7.59 -17.01
CA HIS A 98 -11.84 -6.78 -17.19
C HIS A 98 -12.13 -5.81 -16.03
N PRO A 99 -11.19 -4.92 -15.65
CA PRO A 99 -11.31 -4.11 -14.43
C PRO A 99 -12.52 -3.17 -14.45
N LEU A 100 -12.87 -2.60 -15.62
CA LEU A 100 -13.99 -1.67 -15.74
C LEU A 100 -15.33 -2.33 -15.42
N THR A 101 -15.55 -3.55 -15.91
CA THR A 101 -16.76 -4.33 -15.63
C THR A 101 -16.93 -4.54 -14.13
N HIS A 102 -15.85 -4.87 -13.43
CA HIS A 102 -15.87 -5.10 -12.00
C HIS A 102 -16.02 -3.80 -11.18
N VAL A 103 -15.52 -2.66 -11.67
CA VAL A 103 -15.82 -1.34 -11.06
C VAL A 103 -17.32 -1.05 -11.13
N LEU A 104 -17.95 -1.26 -12.29
CA LEU A 104 -19.39 -1.04 -12.44
C LEU A 104 -20.22 -1.97 -11.54
N GLN A 105 -19.81 -3.24 -11.42
CA GLN A 105 -20.42 -4.19 -10.48
C GLN A 105 -20.27 -3.72 -9.03
N MET A 106 -19.08 -3.27 -8.61
CA MET A 106 -18.86 -2.72 -7.27
C MET A 106 -19.75 -1.49 -7.00
N LEU A 107 -19.87 -0.57 -7.96
CA LEU A 107 -20.77 0.58 -7.82
C LEU A 107 -22.25 0.16 -7.72
N SER A 108 -22.65 -0.88 -8.47
CA SER A 108 -24.00 -1.42 -8.39
C SER A 108 -24.31 -2.03 -7.02
N ALA A 109 -23.31 -2.53 -6.30
CA ALA A 109 -23.49 -3.14 -4.98
C ALA A 109 -24.04 -2.16 -3.93
N TRP A 110 -23.83 -0.85 -4.10
CA TRP A 110 -24.42 0.19 -3.23
C TRP A 110 -25.94 0.31 -3.35
N HIS A 111 -26.53 -0.30 -4.38
CA HIS A 111 -27.97 -0.33 -4.62
C HIS A 111 -28.60 -1.68 -4.25
N LEU A 112 -27.80 -2.66 -3.81
CA LEU A 112 -28.30 -3.96 -3.38
C LEU A 112 -28.80 -3.89 -1.93
N PRO A 113 -29.99 -4.46 -1.63
CA PRO A 113 -30.42 -4.66 -0.26
C PRO A 113 -29.42 -5.52 0.54
N PRO A 114 -29.25 -5.27 1.86
CA PRO A 114 -28.43 -6.11 2.71
C PRO A 114 -28.80 -7.59 2.60
N GLY A 115 -27.79 -8.46 2.52
CA GLY A 115 -27.97 -9.92 2.35
C GLY A 115 -28.08 -10.38 0.89
N GLN A 116 -28.16 -9.47 -0.09
CA GLN A 116 -28.05 -9.81 -1.50
C GLN A 116 -26.61 -9.69 -1.99
N ASN A 117 -26.19 -10.62 -2.84
CA ASN A 117 -24.85 -10.66 -3.46
C ASN A 117 -24.87 -10.26 -4.94
N GLY A 118 -26.01 -9.80 -5.47
CA GLY A 118 -26.15 -9.40 -6.87
C GLY A 118 -25.92 -10.53 -7.87
N GLY A 119 -26.13 -11.80 -7.46
CA GLY A 119 -25.87 -12.98 -8.28
C GLY A 119 -24.41 -13.44 -8.27
N ILE A 120 -23.53 -12.81 -7.49
CA ILE A 120 -22.12 -13.21 -7.34
C ILE A 120 -22.01 -14.35 -6.35
N LYS A 121 -21.52 -15.51 -6.79
CA LYS A 121 -21.20 -16.63 -5.89
C LYS A 121 -19.95 -16.31 -5.08
N VAL A 122 -20.15 -16.02 -3.80
CA VAL A 122 -19.08 -15.79 -2.82
C VAL A 122 -18.13 -17.00 -2.80
N GLY A 123 -16.83 -16.77 -2.86
CA GLY A 123 -15.80 -17.81 -2.80
C GLY A 123 -15.41 -18.45 -4.15
N THR A 124 -16.03 -18.05 -5.26
CA THR A 124 -15.68 -18.61 -6.60
C THR A 124 -14.66 -17.78 -7.38
N GLN A 125 -14.45 -16.53 -6.98
CA GLN A 125 -13.50 -15.59 -7.59
C GLN A 125 -12.83 -14.77 -6.49
N PRO A 126 -11.56 -14.39 -6.65
CA PRO A 126 -10.92 -13.49 -5.71
C PRO A 126 -11.61 -12.11 -5.74
N PRO A 127 -11.72 -11.42 -4.59
CA PRO A 127 -12.30 -10.09 -4.55
C PRO A 127 -11.46 -9.11 -5.39
N THR A 128 -12.09 -8.48 -6.38
CA THR A 128 -11.40 -7.68 -7.39
C THR A 128 -10.63 -6.49 -6.82
N PHE A 129 -11.15 -5.90 -5.75
CA PHE A 129 -10.57 -4.72 -5.12
C PHE A 129 -9.69 -5.01 -3.91
N ALA A 130 -9.45 -6.28 -3.54
CA ALA A 130 -8.49 -6.58 -2.48
C ALA A 130 -7.08 -5.99 -2.76
N PRO A 131 -6.58 -5.97 -4.00
CA PRO A 131 -5.29 -5.34 -4.31
C PRO A 131 -5.28 -3.81 -4.20
N ALA A 132 -6.45 -3.15 -4.09
CA ALA A 132 -6.55 -1.69 -3.97
C ALA A 132 -5.89 -1.16 -2.68
N ALA A 133 -5.70 -2.01 -1.66
CA ALA A 133 -4.94 -1.65 -0.45
C ALA A 133 -3.53 -1.14 -0.78
N PHE A 134 -2.85 -1.76 -1.76
CA PHE A 134 -1.52 -1.32 -2.21
C PHE A 134 -1.55 0.05 -2.87
N TRP A 135 -2.61 0.34 -3.64
CA TRP A 135 -2.82 1.65 -4.24
C TRP A 135 -3.07 2.71 -3.16
N GLY A 136 -3.92 2.42 -2.18
CA GLY A 136 -4.18 3.31 -1.04
C GLY A 136 -2.91 3.63 -0.24
N LEU A 137 -2.19 2.59 0.21
CA LEU A 137 -0.94 2.75 0.96
C LEU A 137 0.14 3.48 0.14
N GLY A 138 0.29 3.11 -1.14
CA GLY A 138 1.20 3.77 -2.07
C GLY A 138 0.90 5.26 -2.23
N SER A 139 -0.37 5.62 -2.43
CA SER A 139 -0.79 7.03 -2.57
C SER A 139 -0.48 7.84 -1.30
N ILE A 140 -0.84 7.31 -0.12
CA ILE A 140 -0.59 7.99 1.16
C ILE A 140 0.91 8.17 1.40
N GLY A 141 1.70 7.11 1.20
CA GLY A 141 3.15 7.15 1.37
C GLY A 141 3.82 8.11 0.39
N LEU A 142 3.37 8.14 -0.87
CA LEU A 142 3.87 9.04 -1.91
C LEU A 142 3.58 10.50 -1.55
N ILE A 143 2.35 10.81 -1.13
CA ILE A 143 1.97 12.15 -0.66
C ILE A 143 2.87 12.56 0.51
N ALA A 144 3.03 11.71 1.53
CA ALA A 144 3.91 12.02 2.67
C ALA A 144 5.37 12.26 2.24
N CYS A 145 5.82 11.60 1.18
CA CYS A 145 7.12 11.84 0.57
C CYS A 145 7.21 13.12 -0.27
N PHE A 146 6.11 13.81 -0.62
CA PHE A 146 6.16 15.06 -1.40
C PHE A 146 5.67 16.29 -0.62
N THR A 147 4.84 16.11 0.40
CA THR A 147 4.35 17.23 1.21
C THR A 147 5.51 17.95 1.89
N ARG A 148 5.66 19.25 1.64
CA ARG A 148 6.61 20.10 2.38
C ARG A 148 6.13 20.29 3.82
N THR A 149 7.06 20.34 4.76
CA THR A 149 6.77 20.74 6.15
C THR A 149 6.34 22.21 6.17
N ALA A 150 5.53 22.61 7.15
CA ALA A 150 5.09 24.00 7.30
C ALA A 150 6.28 24.97 7.38
N ALA A 151 7.34 24.59 8.10
CA ALA A 151 8.57 25.37 8.18
C ALA A 151 9.27 25.58 6.82
N ALA A 152 9.23 24.58 5.92
CA ALA A 152 9.78 24.72 4.57
C ALA A 152 8.92 25.66 3.71
N ARG A 153 7.59 25.60 3.83
CA ARG A 153 6.68 26.51 3.11
C ARG A 153 6.90 27.97 3.51
N ILE A 154 7.05 28.23 4.81
CA ILE A 154 7.35 29.57 5.35
C ILE A 154 8.69 30.08 4.84
N ALA A 155 9.72 29.22 4.78
CA ALA A 155 11.03 29.59 4.23
C ALA A 155 10.99 29.90 2.72
N ASP A 156 10.02 29.33 1.99
CA ASP A 156 9.78 29.58 0.57
C ASP A 156 8.84 30.78 0.31
N GLY A 157 8.39 31.48 1.35
CA GLY A 157 7.49 32.64 1.22
C GLY A 157 6.03 32.30 0.92
N LEU A 158 5.60 31.08 1.25
CA LEU A 158 4.21 30.60 1.12
C LEU A 158 3.51 30.44 2.48
#